data_AF-A0A257W6D5-F1
#
_entry.id   AF-A0A257W6D5-F1
#
_cell.length_a   1.000
_cell.length_b   1.000
_cell.length_c   1.000
_cell.angle_alpha   90.00
_cell.angle_beta   90.00
_cell.angle_gamma   90.00
#
_symmetry.space_group_name_H-M   'P 1'
#
loop_
_entity.id
_entity.type
_entity.pdbx_description
1 polymer ?
#
loop_
_entity_poly.entity_id
_entity_poly.type
_entity_poly.pdbx_seq_one_letter_code
_entity_poly.pdbx_strand_id
1 'polypeptide(L)'
;MVQIKVFPLKHLREEWIGMVFEKDPFIHQVIRKIGKIRWSRQNHCWYMPIEEKRFRQFQEQLKGRAQFDTKELKDFLNARKQTKSVHVVASAARPFSGTSISPVNAGVLDKVRELLVLKAYSPSTMRTYINELSQFLQTIKSHPAESLTESEI
;
A
#
# COMPACT_ATOMS: atom_id res chain seq x y z
N MET A 1 12.68 10.10 -27.98
CA MET A 1 13.06 10.25 -26.56
C MET A 1 11.94 9.68 -25.73
N VAL A 2 12.24 8.84 -24.73
CA VAL A 2 11.19 8.19 -23.92
C VAL A 2 10.76 9.13 -22.80
N GLN A 3 9.45 9.28 -22.59
CA GLN A 3 8.92 10.04 -21.46
C GLN A 3 8.74 9.15 -20.24
N ILE A 4 9.32 9.56 -19.12
CA ILE A 4 9.17 8.91 -17.81
C ILE A 4 8.34 9.84 -16.94
N LYS A 5 7.13 9.43 -16.61
CA LYS A 5 6.26 10.14 -15.66
C LYS A 5 6.67 9.74 -14.24
N VAL A 6 7.02 10.73 -13.43
CA VAL A 6 7.45 10.53 -12.05
C VAL A 6 6.41 11.14 -11.10
N PHE A 7 5.84 10.31 -10.23
CA PHE A 7 4.80 10.73 -9.30
C PHE A 7 5.07 10.24 -7.87
N PRO A 8 4.60 10.96 -6.84
CA PRO A 8 4.70 10.50 -5.46
C PRO A 8 3.75 9.32 -5.22
N LEU A 9 4.28 8.20 -4.72
CA LEU A 9 3.52 7.01 -4.37
C LEU A 9 3.54 6.79 -2.85
N LYS A 10 2.38 6.74 -2.20
CA LYS A 10 2.27 6.35 -0.79
C LYS A 10 2.06 4.85 -0.69
N HIS A 11 3.07 4.10 -0.23
CA HIS A 11 2.98 2.65 -0.06
C HIS A 11 3.50 2.23 1.32
N LEU A 12 2.74 1.40 2.04
CA LEU A 12 3.10 0.86 3.38
C LEU A 12 3.38 1.95 4.44
N ARG A 13 2.70 3.10 4.37
CA ARG A 13 2.94 4.30 5.20
C ARG A 13 4.27 5.02 4.95
N GLU A 14 5.02 4.58 3.93
CA GLU A 14 6.21 5.27 3.45
C GLU A 14 5.93 5.97 2.12
N GLU A 15 6.68 7.03 1.87
CA GLU A 15 6.61 7.78 0.62
C GLU A 15 7.69 7.24 -0.33
N TRP A 16 7.24 6.83 -1.51
CA TRP A 16 8.05 6.27 -2.58
C TRP A 16 7.95 7.16 -3.82
N ILE A 17 8.93 7.08 -4.70
CA ILE A 17 8.88 7.67 -6.03
C ILE A 17 8.35 6.60 -6.98
N GLY A 18 7.15 6.82 -7.53
CA GLY A 18 6.58 6.01 -8.60
C GLY A 18 7.04 6.51 -9.96
N MET A 19 7.25 5.58 -10.88
CA MET A 19 7.73 5.83 -12.22
C MET A 19 6.98 4.96 -13.21
N VAL A 20 6.42 5.59 -14.24
CA VAL A 20 5.77 4.93 -15.37
C VAL A 20 6.43 5.40 -16.67
N PHE A 21 6.76 4.44 -17.53
CA PHE A 21 7.42 4.69 -18.81
C PHE A 21 7.02 3.58 -19.80
N GLU A 22 7.10 3.90 -21.08
CA GLU A 22 6.87 2.92 -22.15
C GLU A 22 7.99 1.87 -22.18
N LYS A 23 7.68 0.64 -22.61
CA LYS A 23 8.63 -0.50 -22.57
C LYS A 23 9.89 -0.20 -23.39
N ASP A 24 10.94 0.25 -22.72
CA ASP A 24 12.28 0.46 -23.30
C ASP A 24 13.29 -0.52 -22.67
N PRO A 25 13.96 -1.37 -23.47
CA PRO A 25 14.99 -2.30 -22.99
C PRO A 25 16.13 -1.61 -22.23
N PHE A 26 16.50 -0.39 -22.60
CA PHE A 26 17.57 0.38 -21.97
C PHE A 26 17.18 0.79 -20.54
N ILE A 27 15.95 1.28 -20.36
CA ILE A 27 15.45 1.66 -19.03
C ILE A 27 15.39 0.43 -18.12
N HIS A 28 14.96 -0.72 -18.64
CA HIS A 28 15.00 -1.98 -17.90
C HIS A 28 16.43 -2.37 -17.45
N GLN A 29 17.45 -2.17 -18.30
CA GLN A 29 18.84 -2.40 -17.90
C GLN A 29 19.30 -1.45 -16.80
N VAL A 30 18.98 -0.16 -16.91
CA VAL A 30 19.35 0.85 -15.90
C VAL A 30 18.68 0.55 -14.56
N ILE A 31 17.40 0.16 -14.58
CA ILE A 31 16.65 -0.23 -13.37
C ILE A 31 17.31 -1.41 -12.65
N ARG A 32 17.78 -2.40 -13.42
CA ARG A 32 18.48 -3.57 -12.85
C ARG A 32 19.85 -3.20 -12.25
N LYS A 33 20.52 -2.16 -12.77
CA LYS A 33 21.83 -1.70 -12.26
C LYS A 33 21.74 -0.90 -10.96
N ILE A 34 20.73 -0.04 -10.81
CA ILE A 34 20.65 0.91 -9.67
C ILE A 34 20.27 0.22 -8.35
N GLY A 35 19.62 -0.95 -8.43
CA GLY A 35 19.23 -1.73 -7.25
C GLY A 35 18.12 -1.05 -6.42
N LYS A 36 17.40 -1.85 -5.62
CA LYS A 36 16.26 -1.40 -4.77
C LYS A 36 15.06 -0.78 -5.50
N ILE A 37 14.99 -0.87 -6.83
CA ILE A 37 13.79 -0.52 -7.60
C ILE A 37 12.89 -1.76 -7.64
N ARG A 38 11.61 -1.60 -7.32
CA ARG A 38 10.63 -2.69 -7.27
C ARG A 38 9.46 -2.42 -8.21
N TRP A 39 8.87 -3.47 -8.75
CA TRP A 39 7.62 -3.35 -9.52
C TRP A 39 6.42 -3.50 -8.59
N SER A 40 5.48 -2.56 -8.67
CA SER A 40 4.20 -2.65 -7.97
C SER A 40 3.15 -3.25 -8.91
N ARG A 41 2.63 -4.43 -8.56
CA ARG A 41 1.54 -5.05 -9.33
C ARG A 41 0.24 -4.25 -9.26
N GLN A 42 -0.06 -3.63 -8.11
CA GLN A 42 -1.30 -2.88 -7.90
C GLN A 42 -1.32 -1.55 -8.66
N ASN A 43 -0.18 -0.86 -8.71
CA ASN A 43 -0.08 0.47 -9.34
C ASN A 43 0.48 0.41 -10.77
N HIS A 44 0.82 -0.79 -11.25
CA HIS A 44 1.40 -1.04 -12.58
C HIS A 44 2.60 -0.11 -12.85
N CYS A 45 3.42 0.12 -11.83
CA CYS A 45 4.52 1.07 -11.89
C CYS A 45 5.78 0.55 -11.18
N TRP A 46 6.93 1.06 -11.63
CA TRP A 46 8.18 0.89 -10.90
C TRP A 46 8.24 1.91 -9.78
N TYR A 47 8.75 1.52 -8.62
CA TYR A 47 8.89 2.43 -7.48
C TYR A 47 10.24 2.28 -6.79
N MET A 48 10.72 3.39 -6.24
CA MET A 48 11.99 3.48 -5.51
C MET A 48 11.86 4.35 -4.26
N PRO A 49 12.70 4.17 -3.24
CA PRO A 49 12.71 5.07 -2.07
C PRO A 49 12.96 6.52 -2.48
N ILE A 50 12.38 7.47 -1.75
CA ILE A 50 12.67 8.92 -1.91
C ILE A 50 14.09 9.20 -1.40
N GLU A 51 15.08 8.90 -2.25
CA GLU A 51 16.49 9.16 -1.99
C GLU A 51 17.07 10.01 -3.12
N GLU A 52 17.52 11.22 -2.78
CA GLU A 52 18.05 12.18 -3.75
C GLU A 52 19.28 11.64 -4.51
N LYS A 53 20.22 11.00 -3.80
CA LYS A 53 21.44 10.44 -4.40
C LYS A 53 21.12 9.43 -5.51
N ARG A 54 20.17 8.51 -5.26
CA ARG A 54 19.78 7.50 -6.25
C ARG A 54 18.99 8.13 -7.40
N PHE A 55 18.09 9.06 -7.09
CA PHE A 55 17.32 9.74 -8.13
C PHE A 55 18.24 10.53 -9.07
N ARG A 56 19.25 11.22 -8.53
CA ARG A 56 20.26 11.93 -9.31
C ARG A 56 21.09 10.98 -10.17
N GLN A 57 21.58 9.87 -9.62
CA GLN A 57 22.29 8.84 -10.38
C GLN A 57 21.41 8.28 -11.51
N PHE A 58 20.13 8.04 -11.25
CA PHE A 58 19.18 7.58 -12.26
C PHE A 58 18.98 8.61 -13.38
N GLN A 59 18.83 9.89 -13.03
CA GLN A 59 18.72 10.98 -14.00
C GLN A 59 20.00 11.13 -14.84
N GLU A 60 21.17 11.00 -14.23
CA GLU A 60 22.46 11.07 -14.93
C GLU A 60 22.64 9.91 -15.92
N GLN A 61 22.27 8.69 -15.55
CA GLN A 61 22.34 7.50 -16.42
C GLN A 61 21.37 7.56 -17.61
N LEU A 62 20.25 8.25 -17.46
CA LEU A 62 19.24 8.40 -18.51
C LEU A 62 19.33 9.72 -19.28
N LYS A 63 20.32 10.56 -18.94
CA LYS A 63 20.56 11.87 -19.56
C LYS A 63 20.80 11.69 -21.07
N GLY A 64 19.93 12.29 -21.88
CA GLY A 64 20.00 12.25 -23.35
C GLY A 64 19.13 11.18 -24.02
N ARG A 65 18.57 10.22 -23.27
CA ARG A 65 17.67 9.18 -23.82
C ARG A 65 16.23 9.31 -23.30
N ALA A 66 16.07 9.75 -22.06
CA ALA A 66 14.76 9.91 -21.43
C ALA A 66 14.51 11.36 -20.96
N GLN A 67 13.24 11.77 -21.02
CA GLN A 67 12.74 13.00 -20.43
C GLN A 67 11.94 12.65 -19.18
N PHE A 68 12.27 13.28 -18.05
CA PHE A 68 11.56 13.09 -16.79
C PHE A 68 10.56 14.21 -16.59
N ASP A 69 9.27 13.87 -16.52
CA ASP A 69 8.29 14.81 -16.02
C ASP A 69 8.33 14.79 -14.49
N THR A 70 8.90 15.85 -13.92
CA THR A 70 9.08 16.02 -12.46
C THR A 70 8.11 17.03 -11.87
N LYS A 71 7.15 17.55 -12.65
CA LYS A 71 6.19 18.57 -12.20
C LYS A 71 5.41 18.09 -10.99
N GLU A 72 4.76 16.93 -11.09
CA GLU A 72 3.97 16.35 -10.00
C GLU A 72 4.81 16.08 -8.73
N LEU A 73 6.06 15.64 -8.88
CA LEU A 73 6.93 15.38 -7.74
C LEU A 73 7.36 16.68 -7.04
N LYS A 74 7.66 17.74 -7.79
CA LYS A 74 8.05 19.04 -7.22
C LYS A 74 6.87 19.71 -6.51
N ASP A 75 5.68 19.65 -7.11
CA ASP A 75 4.46 20.20 -6.53
C ASP A 75 4.14 19.50 -5.20
N PHE A 76 4.29 18.17 -5.14
CA PHE A 76 4.14 17.41 -3.91
C PHE A 76 5.18 17.77 -2.84
N LEU A 77 6.47 17.92 -3.21
CA LEU A 77 7.51 18.31 -2.27
C LEU A 77 7.31 19.74 -1.74
N ASN A 78 6.81 20.65 -2.56
CA ASN A 78 6.51 22.03 -2.17
C ASN A 78 5.29 22.07 -1.23
N ALA A 79 4.22 21.34 -1.56
CA ALA A 79 3.07 21.17 -0.66
C ALA A 79 3.50 20.60 0.70
N ARG A 80 4.39 19.59 0.70
CA ARG A 80 4.95 19.01 1.93
C ARG A 80 5.77 20.01 2.75
N LYS A 81 6.56 20.88 2.12
CA LYS A 81 7.30 21.94 2.84
C LYS A 81 6.34 22.93 3.50
N GLN A 82 5.24 23.27 2.84
CA GLN A 82 4.20 24.14 3.40
C GLN A 82 3.41 23.48 4.53
N THR A 83 3.16 22.16 4.48
CA THR A 83 2.48 21.44 5.57
C THR A 83 3.36 21.21 6.80
N LYS A 84 4.68 21.29 6.71
CA LYS A 84 5.58 21.09 7.87
C LYS A 84 5.60 22.27 8.85
N SER A 85 5.13 23.46 8.48
CA SER A 85 5.07 24.63 9.38
C SER A 85 3.78 24.72 10.19
N VAL A 86 2.81 23.82 9.99
CA VAL A 86 1.55 23.81 10.76
C VAL A 86 1.11 22.36 10.97
N HIS A 87 1.00 21.94 12.23
CA HIS A 87 0.54 20.63 12.74
C HIS A 87 1.58 19.54 13.06
N VAL A 88 2.18 19.68 14.25
CA VAL A 88 2.32 18.54 15.17
C VAL A 88 0.93 18.22 15.73
N VAL A 89 0.09 17.46 15.03
CA VAL A 89 -1.03 16.76 15.68
C VAL A 89 -1.54 15.60 14.83
N ALA A 90 -1.80 14.51 15.53
CA ALA A 90 -2.60 13.36 15.14
C ALA A 90 -2.03 12.47 14.02
N SER A 91 -1.27 11.48 14.45
CA SER A 91 -1.27 10.15 13.85
C SER A 91 -2.71 9.66 13.67
N ALA A 92 -3.29 9.94 12.51
CA ALA A 92 -4.51 9.27 12.06
C ALA A 92 -4.13 7.82 11.70
N ALA A 93 -4.02 6.98 12.73
CA ALA A 93 -4.50 5.62 12.60
C ALA A 93 -5.92 5.74 12.03
N ARG A 94 -6.13 5.32 10.79
CA ARG A 94 -7.49 5.16 10.29
C ARG A 94 -8.17 4.22 11.30
N PRO A 95 -9.22 4.65 12.02
CA PRO A 95 -10.14 3.66 12.53
C PRO A 95 -10.62 2.93 11.28
N PHE A 96 -10.48 1.61 11.26
CA PHE A 96 -11.31 0.81 10.40
C PHE A 96 -12.73 1.33 10.60
N SER A 97 -13.33 1.84 9.52
CA SER A 97 -14.65 2.46 9.52
C SER A 97 -15.59 1.62 10.37
N GLY A 98 -16.09 2.24 11.45
CA GLY A 98 -16.89 1.59 12.47
C GLY A 98 -18.00 0.76 11.83
N THR A 99 -17.81 -0.55 11.86
CA THR A 99 -18.84 -1.51 11.58
C THR A 99 -19.09 -2.16 12.92
N SER A 100 -20.24 -1.83 13.48
CA SER A 100 -20.67 -2.25 14.81
C SER A 100 -20.89 -3.76 14.77
N ILE A 101 -19.84 -4.53 15.03
CA ILE A 101 -19.98 -5.96 15.31
C ILE A 101 -20.83 -6.04 16.56
N SER A 102 -21.95 -6.77 16.48
CA SER A 102 -22.82 -6.99 17.63
C SER A 102 -21.99 -7.51 18.81
N PRO A 103 -22.24 -7.06 20.06
CA PRO A 103 -21.52 -7.55 21.24
C PRO A 103 -21.58 -9.08 21.36
N VAL A 104 -22.61 -9.72 20.81
CA VAL A 104 -22.79 -11.18 20.75
C VAL A 104 -21.64 -11.87 20.00
N ASN A 105 -21.15 -11.25 18.93
CA ASN A 105 -20.16 -11.83 18.03
C ASN A 105 -18.74 -11.27 18.25
N ALA A 106 -18.55 -10.37 19.22
CA ALA A 106 -17.29 -9.68 19.46
C ALA A 106 -16.12 -10.64 19.78
N GLY A 107 -16.39 -11.73 20.51
CA GLY A 107 -15.37 -12.71 20.90
C GLY A 107 -14.99 -13.74 19.81
N VAL A 108 -15.73 -13.79 18.69
CA VAL A 108 -15.50 -14.80 17.64
C VAL A 108 -14.19 -14.52 16.89
N LEU A 109 -13.87 -13.24 16.65
CA LEU A 109 -12.66 -12.85 15.92
C LEU A 109 -11.38 -13.22 16.68
N ASP A 110 -11.39 -13.12 18.01
CA ASP A 110 -10.22 -13.45 18.83
C ASP A 110 -9.98 -14.96 18.87
N LYS A 111 -11.05 -15.76 19.07
CA LYS A 111 -10.97 -17.24 18.98
C LYS A 111 -10.42 -17.69 17.63
N VAL A 112 -10.90 -17.11 16.53
CA VAL A 112 -10.43 -17.47 15.18
C VAL A 112 -8.98 -17.02 14.96
N ARG A 113 -8.58 -15.86 15.49
CA ARG A 113 -7.18 -15.42 15.42
C ARG A 113 -6.25 -16.41 16.12
N GLU A 114 -6.58 -16.82 17.33
CA GLU A 114 -5.80 -17.82 18.09
C GLU A 114 -5.72 -19.16 17.34
N LEU A 115 -6.84 -19.63 16.80
CA LEU A 115 -6.87 -20.85 15.99
C LEU A 115 -5.98 -20.74 14.75
N LEU A 116 -5.99 -19.61 14.05
CA LEU A 116 -5.16 -19.42 12.86
C LEU A 116 -3.66 -19.36 13.21
N VAL A 117 -3.31 -18.83 14.39
CA VAL A 117 -1.94 -18.86 14.93
C VAL A 117 -1.53 -20.29 15.27
N LEU A 118 -2.38 -21.06 15.95
CA LEU A 118 -2.13 -22.47 16.27
C LEU A 118 -1.95 -23.32 15.01
N LYS A 119 -2.65 -22.99 13.94
CA LYS A 119 -2.49 -23.62 12.61
C LYS A 119 -1.29 -23.09 11.82
N ALA A 120 -0.45 -22.24 12.41
CA ALA A 120 0.76 -21.67 11.81
C ALA A 120 0.54 -20.99 10.45
N TYR A 121 -0.63 -20.36 10.25
CA TYR A 121 -0.88 -19.60 9.03
C TYR A 121 -0.02 -18.34 8.94
N SER A 122 0.37 -17.97 7.73
CA SER A 122 1.16 -16.75 7.51
C SER A 122 0.39 -15.47 7.88
N PRO A 123 1.08 -14.36 8.23
CA PRO A 123 0.42 -13.10 8.58
C PRO A 123 -0.49 -12.52 7.49
N SER A 124 -0.20 -12.80 6.22
CA SER A 124 -1.07 -12.41 5.10
C SER A 124 -2.36 -13.22 5.09
N THR A 125 -2.26 -14.53 5.32
CA THR A 125 -3.40 -15.44 5.34
C THR A 125 -4.31 -15.12 6.51
N MET A 126 -3.75 -14.94 7.71
CA MET A 126 -4.53 -14.55 8.89
C MET A 126 -5.33 -13.26 8.67
N ARG A 127 -4.72 -12.26 8.03
CA ARG A 127 -5.38 -10.99 7.71
C ARG A 127 -6.57 -11.18 6.78
N THR A 128 -6.40 -11.98 5.72
CA THR A 128 -7.50 -12.28 4.79
C THR A 128 -8.65 -12.97 5.51
N TYR A 129 -8.38 -14.04 6.27
CA TYR A 129 -9.41 -14.80 6.97
C TYR A 129 -10.17 -13.95 8.00
N ILE A 130 -9.46 -13.11 8.77
CA ILE A 130 -10.09 -12.21 9.73
C ILE A 130 -10.96 -11.16 9.02
N ASN A 131 -10.51 -10.63 7.88
CA ASN A 131 -11.29 -9.66 7.11
C ASN A 131 -12.57 -10.28 6.53
N GLU A 132 -12.50 -11.49 5.98
CA GLU A 132 -13.69 -12.18 5.45
C GLU A 132 -14.67 -12.51 6.57
N LEU A 133 -14.17 -13.02 7.70
CA LEU A 133 -15.01 -13.32 8.86
C LEU A 133 -15.67 -12.06 9.42
N SER A 134 -14.96 -10.94 9.48
CA SER A 134 -15.53 -9.66 9.91
C SER A 134 -16.68 -9.22 9.01
N GLN A 135 -16.56 -9.37 7.68
CA GLN A 135 -17.64 -9.09 6.74
C GLN A 135 -18.84 -10.02 6.96
N PHE A 136 -18.61 -11.31 7.19
CA PHE A 136 -19.67 -12.26 7.50
C PHE A 136 -20.41 -11.90 8.81
N LEU A 137 -19.68 -11.59 9.88
CA LEU A 137 -20.24 -11.20 11.17
C LEU A 137 -21.08 -9.90 11.07
N GLN A 138 -20.73 -9.01 10.13
CA GLN A 138 -21.52 -7.82 9.85
C GLN A 138 -22.83 -8.14 9.13
N THR A 139 -22.82 -9.11 8.20
CA THR A 139 -24.02 -9.57 7.50
C THR A 139 -25.05 -10.17 8.45
N ILE A 140 -24.60 -11.02 9.39
CA ILE A 140 -25.49 -11.71 10.33
C ILE A 140 -25.94 -10.84 11.52
N LYS A 141 -25.33 -9.65 11.71
CA LYS A 141 -25.64 -8.67 12.76
C LYS A 141 -25.76 -9.28 14.16
N SER A 142 -26.98 -9.46 14.65
CA SER A 142 -27.32 -9.93 15.99
C SER A 142 -27.54 -11.44 16.10
N HIS A 143 -27.46 -12.18 14.98
CA HIS A 143 -27.54 -13.62 15.02
C HIS A 143 -26.21 -14.20 15.55
N PRO A 144 -26.24 -15.04 16.60
CA PRO A 144 -25.06 -15.74 17.07
C PRO A 144 -24.51 -16.61 15.94
N ALA A 145 -23.23 -16.45 15.61
CA ALA A 145 -22.57 -17.29 14.60
C ALA A 145 -22.64 -18.79 14.93
N GLU A 146 -22.75 -19.14 16.22
CA GLU A 146 -22.88 -20.51 16.73
C GLU A 146 -24.27 -21.13 16.49
N SER A 147 -25.28 -20.33 16.15
CA SER A 147 -26.66 -20.78 15.94
C SER A 147 -27.08 -20.88 14.47
N LEU A 148 -26.19 -20.52 13.53
CA LEU A 148 -26.49 -20.58 12.10
C LEU A 148 -26.51 -22.03 11.62
N THR A 149 -27.62 -22.41 11.02
CA THR A 149 -27.77 -23.71 10.35
C THR A 149 -27.43 -23.59 8.86
N GLU A 150 -27.05 -24.69 8.20
CA GLU A 150 -26.69 -24.70 6.77
C GLU A 150 -27.78 -24.11 5.86
N SER A 151 -29.04 -24.09 6.31
CA SER A 151 -30.19 -23.51 5.62
C SER A 151 -30.25 -21.98 5.60
N GLU A 152 -29.37 -21.29 6.34
CA GLU A 152 -29.40 -19.83 6.53
C GLU A 152 -28.19 -19.09 5.89
N ILE A 153 -27.35 -19.82 5.15
CA ILE A 153 -26.12 -19.32 4.49
C ILE A 153 -26.29 -19.29 2.97
#